data_AF-A0A965BZV3-F1
#
_entry.id   AF-A0A965BZV3-F1
#
_cell.length_a   1.000
_cell.length_b   1.000
_cell.length_c   1.000
_cell.angle_alpha   90.00
_cell.angle_beta   90.00
_cell.angle_gamma   90.00
#
_symmetry.space_group_name_H-M   'P 1'
#
loop_
_entity.id
_entity.type
_entity.pdbx_description
1 polymer ?
#
loop_
_entity_poly.entity_id
_entity_poly.type
_entity_poly.pdbx_seq_one_letter_code
_entity_poly.pdbx_strand_id
1 'polypeptide(L)'
;ALQSLTDQINDEAASTGQPSRTVEEVALGFLRVANETMIRPIREVSVQRGFDIQEHVLACFGGAGGQHACALARDLGISLVFVHRFAGILSAYGIGLADLTTERQEPAAEVLAQIGDLSPTLPSNLDQRLTELAAQAAAELQEQGASSSTLQVQRFLNLRYRGTDTHLMIREPENGNFAQSFRQTYLREYGFELEREILVDDLRVRVVSPSPSLQKFKVPPAEGLAEPIDQTRCYFENGWHQTPVFRCELLQAGHQIAGPALLLQDTSTIVIEPDCRAEISEYGDVLIHVEARTYREVGITRDPIQLSIFGNLFMSIAEQMGRTLQRTSISTNIKERLDFSCAIFDSTGGLVANAPHLPVHLGAMSEAVRQQVRIQGDNLRPGDVLVTNHPQAGGSHLPDITVITPCWQDGQPLFYVASRGHHADIGGITPGSMPPFSRTLAEEGACLKSFKLVENGIF
;
A
#
# COMPACT_ATOMS: atom_id res chain seq x y z
N ALA A 1 11.40 -1.06 35.32
CA ALA A 1 10.18 -0.92 34.49
C ALA A 1 9.90 -2.19 33.71
N LEU A 2 10.77 -2.59 32.77
CA LEU A 2 10.52 -3.75 31.90
C LEU A 2 10.39 -5.10 32.64
N GLN A 3 11.15 -5.33 33.72
CA GLN A 3 10.99 -6.52 34.56
C GLN A 3 9.57 -6.64 35.12
N SER A 4 9.04 -5.56 35.72
CA SER A 4 7.70 -5.56 36.29
C SER A 4 6.60 -5.81 35.24
N LEU A 5 6.80 -5.34 34.01
CA LEU A 5 5.88 -5.61 32.90
C LEU A 5 5.98 -7.07 32.44
N THR A 6 7.19 -7.64 32.46
CA THR A 6 7.42 -9.06 32.16
C THR A 6 6.72 -9.94 33.18
N ASP A 7 6.81 -9.59 34.47
CA ASP A 7 6.12 -10.32 35.55
C ASP A 7 4.60 -10.30 35.34
N GLN A 8 4.01 -9.13 35.02
CA GLN A 8 2.58 -9.00 34.70
C GLN A 8 2.15 -9.86 33.50
N ILE A 9 2.91 -9.83 32.40
CA ILE A 9 2.64 -10.65 31.21
C ILE A 9 2.71 -12.13 31.55
N ASN A 10 3.66 -12.54 32.40
CA ASN A 10 3.82 -13.93 32.81
C ASN A 10 2.69 -14.40 33.74
N ASP A 11 2.19 -13.54 34.62
CA ASP A 11 1.02 -13.83 35.46
C ASP A 11 -0.24 -14.08 34.61
N GLU A 12 -0.47 -13.26 33.58
CA GLU A 12 -1.57 -13.47 32.62
C GLU A 12 -1.36 -14.72 31.75
N ALA A 13 -0.14 -14.94 31.26
CA ALA A 13 0.22 -16.14 30.50
C ALA A 13 -0.03 -17.43 31.29
N ALA A 14 0.30 -17.44 32.59
CA ALA A 14 0.04 -18.57 33.47
C ALA A 14 -1.46 -18.89 33.58
N SER A 15 -2.31 -17.86 33.64
CA SER A 15 -3.77 -18.03 33.67
C SER A 15 -4.35 -18.65 32.39
N THR A 16 -3.63 -18.52 31.26
CA THR A 16 -4.03 -19.02 29.94
C THR A 16 -3.24 -20.26 29.49
N GLY A 17 -2.39 -20.81 30.36
CA GLY A 17 -1.57 -22.01 30.08
C GLY A 17 -0.41 -21.78 29.10
N GLN A 18 0.00 -20.53 28.90
CA GLN A 18 1.14 -20.18 28.05
C GLN A 18 2.47 -20.25 28.82
N PRO A 19 3.60 -20.54 28.14
CA PRO A 19 4.91 -20.54 28.78
C PRO A 19 5.33 -19.14 29.24
N SER A 20 6.07 -19.10 30.35
CA SER A 20 6.70 -17.88 30.85
C SER A 20 7.76 -17.36 29.87
N ARG A 21 7.87 -16.05 29.75
CA ARG A 21 8.84 -15.35 28.90
C ARG A 21 9.91 -14.63 29.72
N THR A 22 11.11 -14.47 29.17
CA THR A 22 12.17 -13.63 29.77
C THR A 22 11.96 -12.14 29.46
N VAL A 23 12.70 -11.27 30.16
CA VAL A 23 12.64 -9.82 29.94
C VAL A 23 13.06 -9.45 28.51
N GLU A 24 14.07 -10.13 27.98
CA GLU A 24 14.56 -9.94 26.62
C GLU A 24 13.54 -10.38 25.58
N GLU A 25 12.85 -11.50 25.80
CA GLU A 25 11.78 -11.97 24.92
C GLU A 25 10.59 -10.99 24.91
N VAL A 26 10.26 -10.40 26.07
CA VAL A 26 9.24 -9.35 26.16
C VAL A 26 9.69 -8.08 25.43
N ALA A 27 10.94 -7.63 25.63
CA ALA A 27 11.49 -6.48 24.89
C ALA A 27 11.43 -6.69 23.38
N LEU A 28 11.85 -7.87 22.92
CA LEU A 28 11.82 -8.24 21.51
C LEU A 28 10.38 -8.30 20.98
N GLY A 29 9.42 -8.74 21.80
CA GLY A 29 7.99 -8.66 21.50
C GLY A 29 7.51 -7.24 21.22
N PHE A 30 7.92 -6.26 22.03
CA PHE A 30 7.60 -4.84 21.78
C PHE A 30 8.19 -4.33 20.45
N LEU A 31 9.44 -4.70 20.15
CA LEU A 31 10.06 -4.34 18.86
C LEU A 31 9.30 -4.95 17.69
N ARG A 32 8.86 -6.20 17.79
CA ARG A 32 8.04 -6.86 16.75
C ARG A 32 6.72 -6.14 16.52
N VAL A 33 6.00 -5.78 17.58
CA VAL A 33 4.73 -5.02 17.46
C VAL A 33 4.96 -3.64 16.83
N ALA A 34 6.04 -2.95 17.21
CA ALA A 34 6.40 -1.67 16.61
C ALA A 34 6.75 -1.81 15.11
N ASN A 35 7.52 -2.84 14.75
CA ASN A 35 7.88 -3.13 13.35
C ASN A 35 6.63 -3.39 12.51
N GLU A 36 5.71 -4.25 12.97
CA GLU A 36 4.45 -4.52 12.28
C GLU A 36 3.60 -3.25 12.08
N THR A 37 3.57 -2.38 13.09
CA THR A 37 2.87 -1.10 12.99
C THR A 37 3.49 -0.19 11.92
N MET A 38 4.81 -0.20 11.76
CA MET A 38 5.53 0.56 10.71
C MET A 38 5.41 -0.08 9.32
N ILE A 39 5.35 -1.40 9.23
CA ILE A 39 5.20 -2.16 7.98
C ILE A 39 3.86 -1.87 7.31
N ARG A 40 2.77 -1.79 8.09
CA ARG A 40 1.42 -1.60 7.55
C ARG A 40 1.28 -0.41 6.61
N PRO A 41 1.64 0.84 6.98
CA PRO A 41 1.56 1.98 6.07
C PRO A 41 2.50 1.85 4.86
N ILE A 42 3.68 1.23 5.02
CA ILE A 42 4.61 0.99 3.88
C ILE A 42 3.96 0.06 2.86
N ARG A 43 3.39 -1.07 3.32
CA ARG A 43 2.64 -1.97 2.44
C ARG A 43 1.44 -1.29 1.81
N GLU A 44 0.69 -0.54 2.60
CA GLU A 44 -0.49 0.17 2.14
C GLU A 44 -0.17 1.11 0.98
N VAL A 45 0.80 2.01 1.13
CA VAL A 45 1.12 3.03 0.13
C VAL A 45 1.65 2.41 -1.17
N SER A 46 2.51 1.40 -1.07
CA SER A 46 3.11 0.75 -2.25
C SER A 46 2.09 -0.09 -3.01
N VAL A 47 1.31 -0.93 -2.29
CA VAL A 47 0.30 -1.80 -2.91
C VAL A 47 -0.87 -0.99 -3.46
N GLN A 48 -1.29 0.10 -2.80
CA GLN A 48 -2.33 1.00 -3.33
C GLN A 48 -1.95 1.63 -4.68
N ARG A 49 -0.66 1.69 -5.00
CA ARG A 49 -0.16 2.19 -6.28
C ARG A 49 0.14 1.07 -7.29
N GLY A 50 -0.10 -0.18 -6.91
CA GLY A 50 0.12 -1.36 -7.75
C GLY A 50 1.59 -1.78 -7.89
N PHE A 51 2.44 -1.44 -6.92
CA PHE A 51 3.85 -1.81 -6.93
C PHE A 51 4.13 -3.06 -6.10
N ASP A 52 5.02 -3.93 -6.60
CA ASP A 52 5.63 -4.99 -5.79
C ASP A 52 6.70 -4.36 -4.88
N ILE A 53 6.52 -4.55 -3.58
CA ILE A 53 7.39 -4.00 -2.54
C ILE A 53 8.79 -4.63 -2.64
N GLN A 54 8.90 -5.89 -3.04
CA GLN A 54 10.17 -6.62 -3.08
C GLN A 54 11.16 -6.06 -4.11
N GLU A 55 10.64 -5.36 -5.13
CA GLU A 55 11.44 -4.69 -6.15
C GLU A 55 12.02 -3.34 -5.70
N HIS A 56 11.65 -2.86 -4.51
CA HIS A 56 12.06 -1.55 -4.01
C HIS A 56 13.30 -1.62 -3.11
N VAL A 57 13.95 -0.48 -2.94
CA VAL A 57 14.98 -0.26 -1.90
C VAL A 57 14.32 0.43 -0.71
N LEU A 58 14.51 -0.10 0.49
CA LEU A 58 14.00 0.53 1.71
C LEU A 58 14.93 1.67 2.12
N ALA A 59 14.52 2.92 1.86
CA ALA A 59 15.26 4.09 2.32
C ALA A 59 14.93 4.39 3.80
N CYS A 60 15.90 4.19 4.70
CA CYS A 60 15.72 4.42 6.14
C CYS A 60 16.41 5.71 6.59
N PHE A 61 15.68 6.50 7.39
CA PHE A 61 16.17 7.77 7.93
C PHE A 61 15.53 8.08 9.30
N GLY A 62 15.93 9.20 9.90
CA GLY A 62 15.58 9.57 11.27
C GLY A 62 16.47 8.87 12.31
N GLY A 63 16.41 9.32 13.55
CA GLY A 63 17.29 8.82 14.61
C GLY A 63 17.11 7.34 14.95
N ALA A 64 15.90 6.81 14.82
CA ALA A 64 15.56 5.41 15.11
C ALA A 64 15.44 4.53 13.86
N GLY A 65 15.37 5.09 12.64
CA GLY A 65 15.08 4.32 11.42
C GLY A 65 16.08 3.19 11.17
N GLY A 66 17.37 3.46 11.37
CA GLY A 66 18.43 2.46 11.24
C GLY A 66 18.36 1.29 12.24
N GLN A 67 17.60 1.44 13.34
CA GLN A 67 17.46 0.39 14.35
C GLN A 67 16.44 -0.69 13.94
N HIS A 68 15.49 -0.33 13.09
CA HIS A 68 14.41 -1.22 12.62
C HIS A 68 14.62 -1.71 11.19
N ALA A 69 15.59 -1.14 10.47
CA ALA A 69 15.73 -1.28 9.02
C ALA A 69 15.84 -2.73 8.54
N CYS A 70 16.68 -3.55 9.19
CA CYS A 70 16.86 -4.95 8.82
C CYS A 70 15.58 -5.76 8.98
N ALA A 71 14.93 -5.69 10.16
CA ALA A 71 13.67 -6.37 10.41
C ALA A 71 12.56 -5.92 9.45
N LEU A 72 12.38 -4.60 9.26
CA LEU A 72 11.38 -4.07 8.33
C LEU A 72 11.60 -4.58 6.91
N ALA A 73 12.83 -4.53 6.41
CA ALA A 73 13.16 -5.02 5.08
C ALA A 73 12.89 -6.52 4.96
N ARG A 74 13.27 -7.32 5.96
CA ARG A 74 13.04 -8.77 5.99
C ARG A 74 11.55 -9.12 5.94
N ASP A 75 10.73 -8.44 6.72
CA ASP A 75 9.29 -8.68 6.79
C ASP A 75 8.54 -8.15 5.54
N LEU A 76 9.09 -7.13 4.88
CA LEU A 76 8.60 -6.62 3.59
C LEU A 76 9.10 -7.42 2.39
N GLY A 77 10.05 -8.34 2.58
CA GLY A 77 10.71 -9.07 1.49
C GLY A 77 11.68 -8.21 0.66
N ILE A 78 12.11 -7.06 1.18
CA ILE A 78 13.06 -6.16 0.52
C ILE A 78 14.49 -6.65 0.79
N SER A 79 15.28 -6.78 -0.28
CA SER A 79 16.65 -7.29 -0.23
C SER A 79 17.72 -6.23 0.07
N LEU A 80 17.40 -4.94 -0.14
CA LEU A 80 18.34 -3.84 0.02
C LEU A 80 17.73 -2.69 0.82
N VAL A 81 18.42 -2.31 1.89
CA VAL A 81 18.17 -1.08 2.64
C VAL A 81 19.22 -0.04 2.23
N PHE A 82 18.78 1.19 2.06
CA PHE A 82 19.66 2.34 1.89
C PHE A 82 19.54 3.27 3.10
N VAL A 83 20.65 3.50 3.81
CA VAL A 83 20.73 4.47 4.90
C VAL A 83 21.70 5.57 4.51
N HIS A 84 21.18 6.76 4.26
CA HIS A 84 22.01 7.90 3.90
C HIS A 84 23.00 8.25 5.03
N ARG A 85 24.21 8.74 4.69
CA ARG A 85 25.22 9.14 5.70
C ARG A 85 24.73 10.19 6.71
N PHE A 86 23.69 10.93 6.34
CA PHE A 86 23.02 11.95 7.17
C PHE A 86 21.61 11.54 7.58
N ALA A 87 21.33 10.24 7.71
CA ALA A 87 20.02 9.69 8.01
C ALA A 87 19.32 10.38 9.19
N GLY A 88 20.03 10.64 10.30
CA GLY A 88 19.46 11.29 11.48
C GLY A 88 18.97 12.73 11.27
N ILE A 89 19.46 13.42 10.23
CA ILE A 89 19.08 14.81 9.88
C ILE A 89 18.62 14.93 8.42
N LEU A 90 18.18 13.82 7.81
CA LEU A 90 17.96 13.75 6.37
C LEU A 90 16.94 14.77 5.85
N SER A 91 15.94 15.13 6.66
CA SER A 91 14.96 16.17 6.31
C SER A 91 15.60 17.55 6.14
N ALA A 92 16.52 17.93 7.03
CA ALA A 92 17.25 19.20 6.92
C ALA A 92 18.20 19.20 5.72
N TYR A 93 18.87 18.07 5.47
CA TYR A 93 19.69 17.88 4.28
C TYR A 93 18.87 17.99 2.99
N GLY A 94 17.67 17.39 2.96
CA GLY A 94 16.73 17.46 1.84
C GLY A 94 16.25 18.88 1.55
N ILE A 95 15.98 19.70 2.58
CA ILE A 95 15.66 21.13 2.41
C ILE A 95 16.82 21.86 1.74
N GLY A 96 18.06 21.58 2.13
CA GLY A 96 19.26 22.18 1.52
C GLY A 96 19.54 21.72 0.08
N LEU A 97 18.94 20.62 -0.37
CA LEU A 97 19.04 20.11 -1.74
C LEU A 97 17.85 20.51 -2.62
N ALA A 98 16.78 21.05 -2.04
CA ALA A 98 15.54 21.27 -2.76
C ALA A 98 15.70 22.38 -3.82
N ASP A 99 15.21 22.09 -5.03
CA ASP A 99 15.12 23.10 -6.08
C ASP A 99 14.02 24.11 -5.78
N LEU A 100 14.23 25.35 -6.23
CA LEU A 100 13.17 26.36 -6.20
C LEU A 100 12.08 25.91 -7.17
N THR A 101 10.87 25.76 -6.67
CA THR A 101 9.75 25.20 -7.45
C THR A 101 8.51 26.04 -7.25
N THR A 102 7.84 26.39 -8.35
CA THR A 102 6.51 26.98 -8.36
C THR A 102 5.53 26.05 -9.06
N GLU A 103 4.39 25.79 -8.43
CA GLU A 103 3.28 25.09 -9.04
C GLU A 103 2.09 26.03 -9.30
N ARG A 104 1.43 25.81 -10.42
CA ARG A 104 0.15 26.41 -10.77
C ARG A 104 -0.81 25.34 -11.25
N GLN A 105 -2.07 25.47 -10.87
CA GLN A 105 -3.13 24.53 -11.22
C GLN A 105 -4.41 25.30 -11.55
N GLU A 106 -5.14 24.81 -12.53
CA GLU A 106 -6.43 25.35 -12.97
C GLU A 106 -7.41 24.21 -13.26
N PRO A 107 -8.68 24.29 -12.80
CA PRO A 107 -9.68 23.27 -13.10
C PRO A 107 -9.99 23.19 -14.61
N ALA A 108 -10.23 21.98 -15.10
CA ALA A 108 -10.73 21.70 -16.44
C ALA A 108 -11.96 20.77 -16.33
N ALA A 109 -12.76 20.71 -17.38
CA ALA A 109 -13.93 19.83 -17.42
C ALA A 109 -14.15 19.36 -18.87
N GLU A 110 -13.08 18.85 -19.47
CA GLU A 110 -13.03 18.55 -20.90
C GLU A 110 -12.80 17.06 -21.16
N VAL A 111 -13.35 16.55 -22.26
CA VAL A 111 -13.15 15.17 -22.67
C VAL A 111 -11.81 15.07 -23.40
N LEU A 112 -10.87 14.30 -22.84
CA LEU A 112 -9.59 14.00 -23.50
C LEU A 112 -9.74 12.87 -24.53
N ALA A 113 -10.47 11.81 -24.16
CA ALA A 113 -10.57 10.60 -24.98
C ALA A 113 -12.00 10.07 -25.02
N GLN A 114 -12.48 9.74 -26.22
CA GLN A 114 -13.71 8.97 -26.40
C GLN A 114 -13.48 7.49 -26.10
N ILE A 115 -14.56 6.73 -25.90
CA ILE A 115 -14.49 5.28 -25.70
C ILE A 115 -13.85 4.64 -26.94
N GLY A 116 -12.81 3.83 -26.75
CA GLY A 116 -12.06 3.18 -27.82
C GLY A 116 -10.98 4.04 -28.50
N ASP A 117 -10.84 5.32 -28.15
CA ASP A 117 -9.76 6.16 -28.70
C ASP A 117 -8.42 5.87 -28.00
N LEU A 118 -7.50 5.22 -28.72
CA LEU A 118 -6.22 4.77 -28.17
C LEU A 118 -5.16 5.88 -28.12
N SER A 119 -5.26 6.89 -28.98
CA SER A 119 -4.22 7.92 -29.14
C SER A 119 -4.82 9.31 -29.42
N PRO A 120 -5.66 9.84 -28.50
CA PRO A 120 -6.16 11.19 -28.63
C PRO A 120 -5.01 12.20 -28.53
N THR A 121 -5.07 13.25 -29.35
CA THR A 121 -4.19 14.41 -29.22
C THR A 121 -4.75 15.37 -28.16
N LEU A 122 -3.86 16.03 -27.41
CA LEU A 122 -4.27 17.08 -26.48
C LEU A 122 -5.04 18.21 -27.22
N PRO A 123 -6.25 18.58 -26.79
CA PRO A 123 -6.98 19.70 -27.36
C PRO A 123 -6.16 21.01 -27.31
N SER A 124 -6.16 21.77 -28.40
CA SER A 124 -5.31 22.97 -28.54
C SER A 124 -5.59 24.05 -27.49
N ASN A 125 -6.83 24.15 -27.00
CA ASN A 125 -7.20 25.05 -25.91
C ASN A 125 -6.58 24.62 -24.57
N LEU A 126 -6.50 23.32 -24.27
CA LEU A 126 -5.81 22.82 -23.08
C LEU A 126 -4.30 23.02 -23.19
N ASP A 127 -3.74 22.82 -24.39
CA ASP A 127 -2.33 23.06 -24.66
C ASP A 127 -1.94 24.54 -24.45
N GLN A 128 -2.78 25.46 -24.95
CA GLN A 128 -2.62 26.89 -24.73
C GLN A 128 -2.68 27.25 -23.23
N ARG A 129 -3.68 26.74 -22.48
CA ARG A 129 -3.82 27.00 -21.05
C ARG A 129 -2.62 26.51 -20.24
N LEU A 130 -2.10 25.31 -20.55
CA LEU A 130 -0.88 24.80 -19.95
C LEU A 130 0.33 25.69 -20.26
N THR A 131 0.43 26.22 -21.48
CA THR A 131 1.48 27.17 -21.87
C THR A 131 1.38 28.48 -21.09
N GLU A 132 0.17 29.00 -20.89
CA GLU A 132 -0.08 30.20 -20.08
C GLU A 132 0.25 29.98 -18.60
N LEU A 133 -0.16 28.85 -18.01
CA LEU A 133 0.20 28.47 -16.64
C LEU A 133 1.72 28.33 -16.47
N ALA A 134 2.41 27.75 -17.44
CA ALA A 134 3.86 27.65 -17.44
C ALA A 134 4.54 29.03 -17.45
N ALA A 135 4.06 29.95 -18.29
CA ALA A 135 4.58 31.31 -18.34
C ALA A 135 4.38 32.05 -17.01
N GLN A 136 3.21 31.91 -16.39
CA GLN A 136 2.91 32.51 -15.08
C GLN A 136 3.79 31.93 -13.96
N ALA A 137 3.93 30.61 -13.89
CA ALA A 137 4.78 29.96 -12.90
C ALA A 137 6.27 30.30 -13.09
N ALA A 138 6.73 30.42 -14.34
CA ALA A 138 8.08 30.85 -14.66
C ALA A 138 8.34 32.31 -14.26
N ALA A 139 7.37 33.21 -14.49
CA ALA A 139 7.48 34.61 -14.09
C ALA A 139 7.61 34.76 -12.56
N GLU A 140 6.79 34.04 -11.78
CA GLU A 140 6.92 34.05 -10.31
C GLU A 140 8.28 33.55 -9.84
N LEU A 141 8.78 32.48 -10.45
CA LEU A 141 10.09 31.93 -10.05
C LEU A 141 11.24 32.89 -10.40
N GLN A 142 11.12 33.63 -11.50
CA GLN A 142 12.07 34.70 -11.87
C GLN A 142 12.03 35.88 -10.89
N GLU A 143 10.85 36.27 -10.39
CA GLU A 143 10.72 37.28 -9.33
C GLU A 143 11.43 36.85 -8.03
N GLN A 144 11.52 35.55 -7.77
CA GLN A 144 12.28 34.98 -6.65
C GLN A 144 13.79 34.88 -6.91
N GLY A 145 14.27 35.34 -8.08
CA GLY A 145 15.69 35.40 -8.44
C GLY A 145 16.20 34.22 -9.27
N ALA A 146 15.32 33.36 -9.80
CA ALA A 146 15.72 32.26 -10.68
C ALA A 146 16.17 32.74 -12.07
N SER A 147 17.19 32.10 -12.64
CA SER A 147 17.64 32.38 -14.01
C SER A 147 16.72 31.72 -15.04
N SER A 148 16.24 32.51 -16.02
CA SER A 148 15.38 32.04 -17.11
C SER A 148 15.98 30.91 -17.94
N SER A 149 17.32 30.87 -18.07
CA SER A 149 18.04 29.84 -18.84
C SER A 149 18.07 28.45 -18.18
N THR A 150 17.64 28.34 -16.91
CA THR A 150 17.72 27.10 -16.13
C THR A 150 16.35 26.49 -15.83
N LEU A 151 15.26 27.15 -16.25
CA LEU A 151 13.91 26.73 -15.89
C LEU A 151 13.51 25.46 -16.62
N GLN A 152 12.99 24.50 -15.85
CA GLN A 152 12.43 23.25 -16.37
C GLN A 152 10.93 23.26 -16.14
N VAL A 153 10.16 23.16 -17.23
CA VAL A 153 8.69 23.08 -17.18
C VAL A 153 8.26 21.62 -17.18
N GLN A 154 7.38 21.26 -16.27
CA GLN A 154 6.76 19.94 -16.18
C GLN A 154 5.24 20.13 -16.24
N ARG A 155 4.60 19.50 -17.23
CA ARG A 155 3.15 19.56 -17.45
C ARG A 155 2.49 18.28 -16.95
N PHE A 156 1.33 18.43 -16.32
CA PHE A 156 0.53 17.33 -15.76
C PHE A 156 -0.95 17.54 -16.07
N LEU A 157 -1.65 16.45 -16.30
CA LEU A 157 -3.11 16.39 -16.34
C LEU A 157 -3.60 15.50 -15.21
N ASN A 158 -4.58 15.96 -14.44
CA ASN A 158 -5.33 15.08 -13.56
C ASN A 158 -6.50 14.49 -14.35
N LEU A 159 -6.44 13.19 -14.56
CA LEU A 159 -7.32 12.45 -15.45
C LEU A 159 -8.18 11.45 -14.68
N ARG A 160 -9.40 11.25 -15.13
CA ARG A 160 -10.29 10.20 -14.60
C ARG A 160 -11.25 9.69 -15.65
N TYR A 161 -11.89 8.57 -15.37
CA TYR A 161 -13.03 8.12 -16.16
C TYR A 161 -14.30 8.90 -15.82
N ARG A 162 -15.16 9.14 -16.80
CA ARG A 162 -16.45 9.81 -16.57
C ARG A 162 -17.29 9.07 -15.51
N GLY A 163 -17.63 9.79 -14.44
CA GLY A 163 -18.53 9.34 -13.37
C GLY A 163 -17.81 8.90 -12.09
N THR A 164 -16.50 8.67 -12.14
CA THR A 164 -15.67 8.47 -10.94
C THR A 164 -15.27 9.83 -10.35
N ASP A 165 -14.82 9.87 -9.10
CA ASP A 165 -14.31 11.10 -8.46
C ASP A 165 -12.80 11.08 -8.24
N THR A 166 -12.19 9.89 -8.24
CA THR A 166 -10.74 9.75 -8.13
C THR A 166 -10.08 10.08 -9.46
N HIS A 167 -9.20 11.07 -9.46
CA HIS A 167 -8.30 11.37 -10.58
C HIS A 167 -6.88 10.85 -10.31
N LEU A 168 -6.17 10.58 -11.40
CA LEU A 168 -4.76 10.21 -11.41
C LEU A 168 -3.97 11.33 -12.06
N MET A 169 -2.89 11.76 -11.41
CA MET A 169 -1.98 12.76 -11.95
C MET A 169 -1.04 12.13 -12.96
N ILE A 170 -1.17 12.54 -14.22
CA ILE A 170 -0.39 12.03 -15.33
C ILE A 170 0.55 13.12 -15.82
N ARG A 171 1.86 12.88 -15.65
CA ARG A 171 2.90 13.73 -16.24
C ARG A 171 2.88 13.57 -17.77
N GLU A 172 3.13 14.65 -18.49
CA GLU A 172 3.28 14.64 -19.95
C GLU A 172 4.27 13.57 -20.39
N PRO A 173 3.83 12.54 -21.14
CA PRO A 173 4.71 11.50 -21.63
C PRO A 173 5.48 11.99 -22.86
N GLU A 174 6.61 11.36 -23.17
CA GLU A 174 7.46 11.74 -24.32
C GLU A 174 6.73 11.69 -25.67
N ASN A 175 5.76 10.79 -25.81
CA ASN A 175 4.93 10.66 -27.02
C ASN A 175 3.70 11.59 -27.02
N GLY A 176 3.49 12.39 -25.96
CA GLY A 176 2.33 13.27 -25.79
C GLY A 176 0.99 12.57 -25.53
N ASN A 177 0.93 11.23 -25.49
CA ASN A 177 -0.30 10.47 -25.31
C ASN A 177 -0.67 10.30 -23.83
N PHE A 178 -1.28 11.33 -23.25
CA PHE A 178 -1.76 11.33 -21.88
C PHE A 178 -2.77 10.20 -21.59
N ALA A 179 -3.65 9.87 -22.54
CA ALA A 179 -4.68 8.84 -22.35
C ALA A 179 -4.09 7.44 -22.20
N GLN A 180 -3.06 7.10 -22.98
CA GLN A 180 -2.34 5.84 -22.84
C GLN A 180 -1.62 5.75 -21.50
N SER A 181 -0.92 6.81 -21.10
CA SER A 181 -0.22 6.86 -19.80
C SER A 181 -1.21 6.77 -18.62
N PHE A 182 -2.39 7.40 -18.75
CA PHE A 182 -3.49 7.25 -17.80
C PHE A 182 -3.97 5.80 -17.68
N ARG A 183 -4.29 5.13 -18.80
CA ARG A 183 -4.75 3.74 -18.81
C ARG A 183 -3.72 2.79 -18.19
N GLN A 184 -2.44 2.95 -18.54
CA GLN A 184 -1.35 2.18 -17.95
C GLN A 184 -1.24 2.40 -16.43
N THR A 185 -1.34 3.65 -15.99
CA THR A 185 -1.32 4.00 -14.56
C THR A 185 -2.55 3.44 -13.84
N TYR A 186 -3.73 3.57 -14.43
CA TYR A 186 -4.99 3.07 -13.88
C TYR A 186 -5.00 1.54 -13.78
N LEU A 187 -4.55 0.84 -14.82
CA LEU A 187 -4.40 -0.62 -14.84
C LEU A 187 -3.39 -1.08 -13.79
N ARG A 188 -2.26 -0.38 -13.62
CA ARG A 188 -1.30 -0.67 -12.55
C ARG A 188 -1.95 -0.50 -11.17
N GLU A 189 -2.59 0.64 -10.91
CA GLU A 189 -3.13 0.96 -9.57
C GLU A 189 -4.34 0.11 -9.19
N TYR A 190 -5.22 -0.23 -10.14
CA TYR A 190 -6.51 -0.86 -9.85
C TYR A 190 -6.70 -2.26 -10.46
N GLY A 191 -5.86 -2.67 -11.41
CA GLY A 191 -5.89 -4.01 -12.01
C GLY A 191 -6.91 -4.22 -13.15
N PHE A 192 -7.65 -3.18 -13.56
CA PHE A 192 -8.61 -3.23 -14.67
C PHE A 192 -8.75 -1.86 -15.34
N GLU A 193 -9.46 -1.79 -16.47
CA GLU A 193 -9.85 -0.53 -17.13
C GLU A 193 -11.38 -0.39 -17.19
N LEU A 194 -11.85 0.86 -17.34
CA LEU A 194 -13.27 1.15 -17.56
C LEU A 194 -13.52 1.53 -19.02
N GLU A 195 -14.59 1.00 -19.61
CA GLU A 195 -15.07 1.36 -20.95
C GLU A 195 -15.83 2.71 -20.91
N ARG A 196 -15.12 3.79 -20.60
CA ARG A 196 -15.69 5.14 -20.43
C ARG A 196 -14.79 6.21 -21.02
N GLU A 197 -15.37 7.38 -21.28
CA GLU A 197 -14.61 8.57 -21.67
C GLU A 197 -13.60 8.96 -20.58
N ILE A 198 -12.44 9.46 -21.00
CA ILE A 198 -11.42 10.02 -20.10
C ILE A 198 -11.61 11.54 -20.06
N LEU A 199 -11.75 12.09 -18.86
CA LEU A 199 -11.93 13.52 -18.60
C LEU A 199 -10.64 14.12 -18.03
N VAL A 200 -10.39 15.38 -18.39
CA VAL A 200 -9.43 16.25 -17.72
C VAL A 200 -10.16 17.05 -16.65
N ASP A 201 -9.83 16.77 -15.38
CA ASP A 201 -10.39 17.49 -14.22
C ASP A 201 -9.59 18.75 -13.88
N ASP A 202 -8.27 18.72 -14.08
CA ASP A 202 -7.44 19.90 -13.93
C ASP A 202 -6.12 19.81 -14.69
N LEU A 203 -5.59 20.99 -14.97
CA LEU A 203 -4.30 21.23 -15.57
C LEU A 203 -3.34 21.64 -14.48
N ARG A 204 -2.16 21.04 -14.42
CA ARG A 204 -1.11 21.43 -13.49
C ARG A 204 0.20 21.64 -14.22
N VAL A 205 0.90 22.71 -13.87
CA VAL A 205 2.26 22.97 -14.30
C VAL A 205 3.14 23.17 -13.08
N ARG A 206 4.30 22.51 -13.09
CA ARG A 206 5.39 22.73 -12.16
C ARG A 206 6.57 23.33 -12.94
N VAL A 207 7.07 24.47 -12.50
CA VAL A 207 8.32 25.05 -13.00
C VAL A 207 9.37 24.91 -11.92
N VAL A 208 10.50 24.31 -12.28
CA VAL A 208 11.62 24.04 -11.40
C VAL A 208 12.83 24.86 -11.86
N SER A 209 13.47 25.56 -10.93
CA SER A 209 14.78 26.17 -11.13
C SER A 209 15.80 25.40 -10.29
N PRO A 210 16.71 24.66 -10.95
CA PRO A 210 17.77 23.93 -10.26
C PRO A 210 18.58 24.88 -9.38
N SER A 211 18.65 24.58 -8.09
CA SER A 211 19.52 25.32 -7.19
C SER A 211 20.94 24.73 -7.22
N PRO A 212 21.99 25.51 -6.91
CA PRO A 212 23.32 24.94 -6.72
C PRO A 212 23.28 23.92 -5.57
N SER A 213 23.19 22.65 -5.92
CA SER A 213 23.03 21.56 -4.97
C SER A 213 24.25 21.45 -4.06
N LEU A 214 24.05 21.05 -2.80
CA LEU A 214 25.13 20.65 -1.92
C LEU A 214 26.04 19.62 -2.63
N GLN A 215 27.34 19.89 -2.66
CA GLN A 215 28.30 18.97 -3.26
C GLN A 215 28.40 17.68 -2.45
N LYS A 216 28.38 16.54 -3.13
CA LYS A 216 28.67 15.24 -2.51
C LYS A 216 30.18 15.04 -2.44
N PHE A 217 30.67 14.69 -1.26
CA PHE A 217 32.09 14.40 -1.05
C PHE A 217 32.30 12.90 -0.98
N LYS A 218 33.21 12.38 -1.83
CA LYS A 218 33.60 10.98 -1.76
C LYS A 218 34.39 10.72 -0.48
N VAL A 219 34.17 9.57 0.12
CA VAL A 219 35.04 9.08 1.20
C VAL A 219 36.22 8.29 0.59
N PRO A 220 37.38 8.23 1.26
CA PRO A 220 38.51 7.45 0.78
C PRO A 220 38.13 5.98 0.54
N PRO A 221 38.76 5.29 -0.44
CA PRO A 221 38.59 3.85 -0.61
C PRO A 221 39.15 3.10 0.59
N ALA A 222 38.53 1.95 0.88
CA ALA A 222 38.94 1.06 1.97
C ALA A 222 40.36 0.53 1.79
N GLU A 223 41.17 0.65 2.84
CA GLU A 223 42.45 -0.04 2.97
C GLU A 223 42.33 -1.11 4.07
N GLY A 224 42.07 -2.36 3.68
CA GLY A 224 41.95 -3.48 4.62
C GLY A 224 40.52 -3.69 5.15
N LEU A 225 40.43 -4.27 6.35
CA LEU A 225 39.15 -4.56 7.01
C LEU A 225 38.76 -3.43 7.96
N ALA A 226 37.47 -3.17 8.10
CA ALA A 226 36.97 -2.23 9.09
C ALA A 226 37.27 -2.71 10.51
N GLU A 227 37.84 -1.84 11.35
CA GLU A 227 38.12 -2.14 12.75
C GLU A 227 37.02 -1.60 13.68
N PRO A 228 36.50 -2.43 14.61
CA PRO A 228 35.53 -1.97 15.59
C PRO A 228 36.18 -1.06 16.63
N ILE A 229 35.46 -0.03 17.05
CA ILE A 229 35.88 0.88 18.13
C ILE A 229 35.55 0.34 19.52
N ASP A 230 34.59 -0.58 19.61
CA ASP A 230 34.13 -1.18 20.87
C ASP A 230 33.39 -2.50 20.60
N GLN A 231 33.01 -3.21 21.65
CA GLN A 231 32.13 -4.38 21.59
C GLN A 231 31.08 -4.32 22.69
N THR A 232 29.85 -4.73 22.37
CA THR A 232 28.75 -4.79 23.33
C THR A 232 27.93 -6.07 23.16
N ARG A 233 26.99 -6.33 24.08
CA ARG A 233 26.05 -7.44 23.96
C ARG A 233 24.71 -6.96 23.45
N CYS A 234 24.20 -7.58 22.38
CA CYS A 234 22.85 -7.33 21.87
C CYS A 234 22.04 -8.63 21.89
N TYR A 235 20.74 -8.50 22.14
CA TYR A 235 19.80 -9.62 22.08
C TYR A 235 19.03 -9.56 20.76
N PHE A 236 19.11 -10.63 19.98
CA PHE A 236 18.39 -10.83 18.72
C PHE A 236 17.46 -12.05 18.85
N GLU A 237 16.78 -12.43 17.75
CA GLU A 237 15.81 -13.53 17.78
C GLU A 237 16.38 -14.89 18.19
N ASN A 238 17.66 -15.12 17.92
CA ASN A 238 18.40 -16.33 18.29
C ASN A 238 19.20 -16.16 19.60
N GLY A 239 18.93 -15.10 20.38
CA GLY A 239 19.49 -14.88 21.71
C GLY A 239 20.57 -13.80 21.76
N TRP A 240 21.45 -13.90 22.77
CA TRP A 240 22.52 -12.93 23.01
C TRP A 240 23.71 -13.14 22.08
N HIS A 241 24.18 -12.06 21.47
CA HIS A 241 25.40 -12.01 20.65
C HIS A 241 26.38 -10.97 21.17
N GLN A 242 27.67 -11.22 20.95
CA GLN A 242 28.69 -10.19 21.04
C GLN A 242 28.70 -9.41 19.72
N THR A 243 28.52 -8.10 19.81
CA THR A 243 28.24 -7.24 18.69
C THR A 243 29.32 -6.16 18.60
N PRO A 244 30.19 -6.19 17.58
CA PRO A 244 31.14 -5.11 17.34
C PRO A 244 30.44 -3.78 17.05
N VAL A 245 31.05 -2.71 17.53
CA VAL A 245 30.56 -1.34 17.37
C VAL A 245 31.53 -0.58 16.47
N PHE A 246 31.01 0.04 15.42
CA PHE A 246 31.75 0.85 14.47
C PHE A 246 31.28 2.29 14.53
N ARG A 247 32.18 3.24 14.24
CA ARG A 247 31.84 4.64 13.96
C ARG A 247 31.77 4.83 12.46
N CYS A 248 30.64 5.29 11.93
CA CYS A 248 30.47 5.51 10.50
C CYS A 248 31.52 6.46 9.92
N GLU A 249 31.97 7.45 10.69
CA GLU A 249 32.95 8.46 10.28
C GLU A 249 34.35 7.88 10.06
N LEU A 250 34.64 6.70 10.61
CA LEU A 250 35.92 5.99 10.45
C LEU A 250 35.87 4.94 9.32
N LEU A 251 34.69 4.70 8.75
CA LEU A 251 34.54 3.73 7.66
C LEU A 251 34.85 4.38 6.31
N GLN A 252 35.36 3.55 5.39
CA GLN A 252 35.83 3.93 4.07
C GLN A 252 35.01 3.21 2.98
N ALA A 253 35.03 3.75 1.77
CA ALA A 253 34.26 3.23 0.65
C ALA A 253 34.68 1.78 0.32
N GLY A 254 33.70 0.88 0.25
CA GLY A 254 33.91 -0.55 0.00
C GLY A 254 34.11 -1.39 1.25
N HIS A 255 34.18 -0.81 2.45
CA HIS A 255 34.13 -1.61 3.68
C HIS A 255 32.85 -2.43 3.72
N GLN A 256 33.00 -3.72 4.04
CA GLN A 256 31.89 -4.63 4.28
C GLN A 256 31.87 -5.05 5.75
N ILE A 257 30.71 -4.96 6.38
CA ILE A 257 30.49 -5.33 7.78
C ILE A 257 29.41 -6.40 7.83
N ALA A 258 29.78 -7.59 8.28
CA ALA A 258 28.82 -8.67 8.53
C ALA A 258 28.08 -8.43 9.85
N GLY A 259 26.78 -8.74 9.88
CA GLY A 259 25.99 -8.74 11.10
C GLY A 259 26.28 -9.95 12.00
N PRO A 260 25.99 -9.87 13.31
CA PRO A 260 25.45 -8.71 14.01
C PRO A 260 26.50 -7.59 14.21
N ALA A 261 26.13 -6.34 13.95
CA ALA A 261 26.99 -5.17 14.17
C ALA A 261 26.18 -3.91 14.50
N LEU A 262 26.80 -2.96 15.22
CA LEU A 262 26.25 -1.63 15.45
C LEU A 262 27.10 -0.58 14.73
N LEU A 263 26.46 0.26 13.94
CA LEU A 263 27.08 1.38 13.25
C LEU A 263 26.54 2.68 13.88
N LEU A 264 27.41 3.39 14.58
CA LEU A 264 27.09 4.65 15.25
C LEU A 264 27.34 5.81 14.30
N GLN A 265 26.33 6.67 14.17
CA GLN A 265 26.44 8.02 13.66
C GLN A 265 26.27 9.00 14.83
N ASP A 266 26.69 10.24 14.68
CA ASP A 266 26.45 11.28 15.70
C ASP A 266 24.97 11.52 16.01
N THR A 267 24.09 11.18 15.07
CA THR A 267 22.65 11.49 15.14
C THR A 267 21.74 10.26 15.04
N SER A 268 22.29 9.06 14.86
CA SER A 268 21.51 7.83 14.73
C SER A 268 22.33 6.59 15.09
N THR A 269 21.65 5.46 15.27
CA THR A 269 22.28 4.15 15.41
C THR A 269 21.68 3.20 14.40
N ILE A 270 22.54 2.52 13.64
CA ILE A 270 22.15 1.55 12.63
C ILE A 270 22.49 0.16 13.17
N VAL A 271 21.50 -0.72 13.16
CA VAL A 271 21.66 -2.11 13.60
C VAL A 271 21.74 -2.99 12.36
N ILE A 272 22.87 -3.68 12.20
CA ILE A 272 23.02 -4.74 11.20
C ILE A 272 22.72 -6.03 11.94
N GLU A 273 21.56 -6.61 11.65
CA GLU A 273 21.12 -7.86 12.28
C GLU A 273 21.94 -9.07 11.80
N PRO A 274 21.90 -10.20 12.53
CA PRO A 274 22.40 -11.48 12.00
C PRO A 274 21.84 -11.78 10.61
N ASP A 275 22.66 -12.43 9.78
CA ASP A 275 22.36 -12.78 8.38
C ASP A 275 22.14 -11.56 7.45
N CYS A 276 22.57 -10.37 7.88
CA CYS A 276 22.66 -9.17 7.04
C CYS A 276 24.13 -8.77 6.82
N ARG A 277 24.39 -8.02 5.75
CA ARG A 277 25.70 -7.43 5.45
C ARG A 277 25.56 -5.96 5.09
N ALA A 278 26.30 -5.10 5.76
CA ALA A 278 26.43 -3.70 5.37
C ALA A 278 27.62 -3.50 4.43
N GLU A 279 27.48 -2.56 3.49
CA GLU A 279 28.52 -2.06 2.60
C GLU A 279 28.51 -0.52 2.63
N ILE A 280 29.69 0.08 2.67
CA ILE A 280 29.84 1.54 2.66
C ILE A 280 30.04 2.04 1.24
N SER A 281 29.16 2.93 0.78
CA SER A 281 29.20 3.51 -0.57
C SER A 281 30.39 4.44 -0.75
N GLU A 282 30.67 4.84 -2.01
CA GLU A 282 31.70 5.84 -2.31
C GLU A 282 31.46 7.21 -1.66
N TYR A 283 30.22 7.48 -1.20
CA TYR A 283 29.83 8.71 -0.53
C TYR A 283 29.67 8.55 0.98
N GLY A 284 29.90 7.36 1.53
CA GLY A 284 29.78 7.06 2.96
C GLY A 284 28.35 6.71 3.40
N ASP A 285 27.45 6.40 2.47
CA ASP A 285 26.13 5.84 2.78
C ASP A 285 26.27 4.37 3.17
N VAL A 286 25.30 3.85 3.92
CA VAL A 286 25.28 2.44 4.33
C VAL A 286 24.23 1.69 3.49
N LEU A 287 24.70 0.74 2.69
CA LEU A 287 23.88 -0.22 1.96
C LEU A 287 23.78 -1.49 2.79
N ILE A 288 22.59 -1.89 3.22
CA ILE A 288 22.41 -3.13 3.98
C ILE A 288 21.73 -4.16 3.09
N HIS A 289 22.48 -5.19 2.76
CA HIS A 289 21.96 -6.39 2.11
C HIS A 289 21.33 -7.27 3.17
N VAL A 290 20.04 -7.50 3.01
CA VAL A 290 19.27 -8.40 3.86
C VAL A 290 19.13 -9.70 3.10
N GLU A 291 19.71 -10.78 3.60
CA GLU A 291 19.48 -12.10 3.02
C GLU A 291 18.00 -12.44 3.27
N ALA A 292 17.17 -12.21 2.26
CA ALA A 292 15.74 -12.45 2.32
C ALA A 292 15.47 -13.94 2.52
N ARG A 293 15.37 -14.34 3.79
CA ARG A 293 14.79 -15.62 4.19
C ARG A 293 13.61 -15.34 5.09
N THR A 294 12.42 -15.45 4.51
CA THR A 294 11.18 -15.56 5.26
C THR A 294 10.33 -16.67 4.67
N TYR A 295 10.78 -17.90 4.86
CA TYR A 295 9.83 -18.93 5.27
C TYR A 295 10.17 -19.28 6.71
N ARG A 296 9.73 -18.43 7.64
CA ARG A 296 9.41 -18.97 8.97
C ARG A 296 8.32 -20.00 8.71
N GLU A 297 8.57 -21.24 9.08
CA GLU A 297 7.55 -22.26 9.05
C GLU A 297 6.47 -21.81 10.05
N VAL A 298 5.36 -21.31 9.52
CA VAL A 298 4.24 -20.87 10.34
C VAL A 298 3.55 -22.12 10.84
N GLY A 299 3.80 -22.47 12.09
CA GLY A 299 3.08 -23.54 12.76
C GLY A 299 1.61 -23.19 12.97
N ILE A 300 0.77 -24.21 13.16
CA ILE A 300 -0.65 -24.05 13.52
C ILE A 300 -0.88 -23.72 15.01
N THR A 301 0.20 -23.53 15.77
CA THR A 301 0.16 -23.20 17.19
C THR A 301 -0.36 -21.78 17.38
N ARG A 302 -1.35 -21.60 18.27
CA ARG A 302 -1.96 -20.30 18.55
C ARG A 302 -1.02 -19.42 19.39
N ASP A 303 0.00 -18.86 18.77
CA ASP A 303 0.86 -17.82 19.34
C ASP A 303 0.12 -16.46 19.27
N PRO A 304 -0.12 -15.76 20.39
CA PRO A 304 -0.74 -14.43 20.38
C PRO A 304 -0.05 -13.43 19.46
N ILE A 305 1.28 -13.52 19.34
CA ILE A 305 2.04 -12.62 18.46
C ILE A 305 1.68 -12.90 17.00
N GLN A 306 1.71 -14.17 16.59
CA GLN A 306 1.32 -14.57 15.23
C GLN A 306 -0.14 -14.25 14.94
N LEU A 307 -1.05 -14.47 15.90
CA LEU A 307 -2.47 -14.14 15.75
C LEU A 307 -2.66 -12.63 15.50
N SER A 308 -1.94 -11.79 16.24
CA SER A 308 -1.96 -10.34 16.01
C SER A 308 -1.39 -9.95 14.64
N ILE A 309 -0.32 -10.60 14.19
CA ILE A 309 0.27 -10.35 12.85
C ILE A 309 -0.74 -10.71 11.75
N PHE A 310 -1.24 -11.95 11.73
CA PHE A 310 -2.19 -12.40 10.72
C PHE A 310 -3.51 -11.64 10.75
N GLY A 311 -4.00 -11.30 11.94
CA GLY A 311 -5.19 -10.46 12.09
C GLY A 311 -5.03 -9.11 11.38
N ASN A 312 -3.88 -8.45 11.56
CA ASN A 312 -3.59 -7.18 10.87
C ASN A 312 -3.40 -7.36 9.36
N LEU A 313 -2.73 -8.44 8.91
CA LEU A 313 -2.54 -8.73 7.49
C LEU A 313 -3.86 -8.90 6.75
N PHE A 314 -4.75 -9.76 7.27
CA PHE A 314 -6.05 -10.00 6.63
C PHE A 314 -6.95 -8.77 6.68
N MET A 315 -6.91 -8.00 7.77
CA MET A 315 -7.63 -6.72 7.86
C MET A 315 -7.16 -5.73 6.79
N SER A 316 -5.84 -5.63 6.59
CA SER A 316 -5.25 -4.76 5.56
C SER A 316 -5.74 -5.12 4.16
N ILE A 317 -5.85 -6.41 3.83
CA ILE A 317 -6.38 -6.85 2.53
C ILE A 317 -7.85 -6.41 2.36
N ALA A 318 -8.70 -6.64 3.38
CA ALA A 318 -10.10 -6.24 3.32
C ALA A 318 -10.28 -4.72 3.17
N GLU A 319 -9.49 -3.93 3.90
CA GLU A 319 -9.46 -2.46 3.77
C GLU A 319 -8.99 -2.00 2.38
N GLN A 320 -7.96 -2.66 1.81
CA GLN A 320 -7.49 -2.37 0.47
C GLN A 320 -8.55 -2.65 -0.59
N MET A 321 -9.25 -3.78 -0.50
CA MET A 321 -10.40 -4.08 -1.37
C MET A 321 -11.46 -2.97 -1.29
N GLY A 322 -11.78 -2.52 -0.08
CA GLY A 322 -12.76 -1.46 0.15
C GLY A 322 -12.34 -0.12 -0.44
N ARG A 323 -11.08 0.28 -0.27
CA ARG A 323 -10.54 1.52 -0.86
C ARG A 323 -10.55 1.48 -2.39
N THR A 324 -10.18 0.35 -3.00
CA THR A 324 -10.27 0.19 -4.46
C THR A 324 -11.70 0.35 -4.93
N LEU A 325 -12.65 -0.37 -4.31
CA LEU A 325 -14.08 -0.28 -4.64
C LEU A 325 -14.61 1.16 -4.52
N GLN A 326 -14.25 1.87 -3.45
CA GLN A 326 -14.64 3.26 -3.26
C GLN A 326 -14.06 4.17 -4.35
N ARG A 327 -12.75 4.08 -4.62
CA ARG A 327 -12.04 4.97 -5.55
C ARG A 327 -12.50 4.82 -7.00
N THR A 328 -12.90 3.61 -7.40
CA THR A 328 -13.35 3.30 -8.77
C THR A 328 -14.86 3.37 -8.95
N SER A 329 -15.62 3.55 -7.87
CA SER A 329 -17.08 3.56 -7.94
C SER A 329 -17.65 4.84 -8.56
N ILE A 330 -18.71 4.66 -9.33
CA ILE A 330 -19.57 5.75 -9.85
C ILE A 330 -20.81 5.99 -8.97
N SER A 331 -21.14 5.04 -8.09
CA SER A 331 -22.31 5.10 -7.22
C SER A 331 -22.03 6.05 -6.06
N THR A 332 -22.84 7.08 -5.91
CA THR A 332 -22.79 8.01 -4.76
C THR A 332 -23.00 7.27 -3.43
N ASN A 333 -23.81 6.19 -3.42
CA ASN A 333 -23.98 5.37 -2.21
C ASN A 333 -22.67 4.69 -1.79
N ILE A 334 -21.86 4.23 -2.75
CA ILE A 334 -20.59 3.58 -2.44
C ILE A 334 -19.50 4.63 -2.15
N LYS A 335 -19.33 5.63 -3.03
CA LYS A 335 -18.17 6.54 -2.95
C LYS A 335 -18.29 7.61 -1.86
N GLU A 336 -19.50 8.12 -1.60
CA GLU A 336 -19.77 9.18 -0.60
C GLU A 336 -20.40 8.64 0.69
N ARG A 337 -21.46 7.81 0.57
CA ARG A 337 -22.15 7.27 1.76
C ARG A 337 -21.45 6.06 2.39
N LEU A 338 -20.45 5.51 1.69
CA LEU A 338 -19.69 4.31 2.12
C LEU A 338 -20.59 3.10 2.38
N ASP A 339 -21.67 2.98 1.60
CA ASP A 339 -22.65 1.92 1.71
C ASP A 339 -22.19 0.65 0.98
N PHE A 340 -21.09 0.10 1.48
CA PHE A 340 -20.46 -1.12 0.99
C PHE A 340 -19.66 -1.82 2.09
N SER A 341 -19.29 -3.08 1.88
CA SER A 341 -18.35 -3.79 2.75
C SER A 341 -17.56 -4.84 1.97
N CYS A 342 -16.29 -4.98 2.32
CA CYS A 342 -15.38 -5.96 1.76
C CYS A 342 -14.87 -6.87 2.88
N ALA A 343 -14.80 -8.17 2.61
CA ALA A 343 -14.44 -9.15 3.63
C ALA A 343 -13.79 -10.40 3.03
N ILE A 344 -13.03 -11.08 3.88
CA ILE A 344 -12.33 -12.34 3.62
C ILE A 344 -12.98 -13.42 4.48
N PHE A 345 -13.22 -14.58 3.87
CA PHE A 345 -13.89 -15.71 4.49
C PHE A 345 -13.06 -16.96 4.32
N ASP A 346 -13.07 -17.85 5.31
CA ASP A 346 -12.45 -19.16 5.19
C ASP A 346 -13.17 -20.06 4.17
N SER A 347 -12.64 -21.26 3.91
CA SER A 347 -13.22 -22.25 2.98
C SER A 347 -14.65 -22.68 3.32
N THR A 348 -15.14 -22.42 4.53
CA THR A 348 -16.51 -22.73 4.96
C THR A 348 -17.44 -21.51 4.89
N GLY A 349 -16.93 -20.33 4.53
CA GLY A 349 -17.66 -19.07 4.59
C GLY A 349 -17.73 -18.45 5.98
N GLY A 350 -16.84 -18.82 6.90
CA GLY A 350 -16.64 -18.14 8.17
C GLY A 350 -15.87 -16.83 7.98
N LEU A 351 -16.32 -15.73 8.60
CA LEU A 351 -15.66 -14.44 8.49
C LEU A 351 -14.27 -14.47 9.14
N VAL A 352 -13.24 -14.09 8.37
CA VAL A 352 -11.85 -14.00 8.84
C VAL A 352 -11.45 -12.55 9.10
N ALA A 353 -11.76 -11.65 8.17
CA ALA A 353 -11.46 -10.22 8.28
C ALA A 353 -12.46 -9.39 7.47
N ASN A 354 -12.68 -8.14 7.88
CA ASN A 354 -13.60 -7.23 7.21
C ASN A 354 -13.14 -5.77 7.34
N ALA A 355 -13.36 -4.99 6.29
CA ALA A 355 -13.23 -3.54 6.41
C ALA A 355 -14.40 -3.00 7.27
N PRO A 356 -14.15 -2.11 8.26
CA PRO A 356 -15.16 -1.64 9.19
C PRO A 356 -16.00 -0.49 8.59
N HIS A 357 -16.83 -0.80 7.58
CA HIS A 357 -17.71 0.18 6.95
C HIS A 357 -19.12 0.15 7.57
N LEU A 358 -19.87 -0.95 7.37
CA LEU A 358 -21.24 -1.07 7.85
C LEU A 358 -21.49 -2.39 8.61
N PRO A 359 -21.78 -2.35 9.93
CA PRO A 359 -21.96 -3.55 10.74
C PRO A 359 -23.06 -4.51 10.25
N VAL A 360 -24.13 -3.98 9.62
CA VAL A 360 -25.24 -4.79 9.10
C VAL A 360 -24.80 -5.79 8.02
N HIS A 361 -23.75 -5.48 7.25
CA HIS A 361 -23.24 -6.35 6.21
C HIS A 361 -22.55 -7.60 6.77
N LEU A 362 -21.86 -7.48 7.91
CA LEU A 362 -20.89 -8.48 8.37
C LEU A 362 -21.54 -9.84 8.71
N GLY A 363 -22.69 -9.79 9.39
CA GLY A 363 -23.45 -11.01 9.70
C GLY A 363 -24.04 -11.67 8.45
N ALA A 364 -24.59 -10.85 7.54
CA ALA A 364 -25.30 -11.33 6.36
C ALA A 364 -24.37 -11.85 5.24
N MET A 365 -23.18 -11.25 5.06
CA MET A 365 -22.21 -11.68 4.05
C MET A 365 -21.66 -13.09 4.32
N SER A 366 -21.44 -13.47 5.58
CA SER A 366 -21.02 -14.84 5.94
C SER A 366 -22.05 -15.88 5.48
N GLU A 367 -23.34 -15.58 5.68
CA GLU A 367 -24.41 -16.46 5.21
C GLU A 367 -24.50 -16.47 3.67
N ALA A 368 -24.27 -15.32 3.02
CA ALA A 368 -24.25 -15.26 1.56
C ALA A 368 -23.18 -16.17 0.96
N VAL A 369 -21.94 -16.12 1.48
CA VAL A 369 -20.86 -17.00 1.06
C VAL A 369 -21.22 -18.46 1.30
N ARG A 370 -21.67 -18.83 2.51
CA ARG A 370 -22.08 -20.20 2.84
C ARG A 370 -23.16 -20.74 1.90
N GLN A 371 -24.17 -19.92 1.59
CA GLN A 371 -25.24 -20.32 0.68
C GLN A 371 -24.73 -20.51 -0.74
N GLN A 372 -23.84 -19.64 -1.23
CA GLN A 372 -23.22 -19.83 -2.53
C GLN A 372 -22.38 -21.11 -2.61
N VAL A 373 -21.58 -21.40 -1.58
CA VAL A 373 -20.81 -22.65 -1.48
C VAL A 373 -21.73 -23.87 -1.53
N ARG A 374 -22.86 -23.83 -0.81
CA ARG A 374 -23.86 -24.92 -0.81
C ARG A 374 -24.56 -25.09 -2.16
N ILE A 375 -24.97 -23.99 -2.79
CA ILE A 375 -25.72 -24.00 -4.05
C ILE A 375 -24.82 -24.47 -5.20
N GLN A 376 -23.59 -23.95 -5.26
CA GLN A 376 -22.67 -24.28 -6.35
C GLN A 376 -21.99 -25.62 -6.15
N GLY A 377 -21.56 -25.95 -4.92
CA GLY A 377 -20.87 -27.20 -4.61
C GLY A 377 -19.71 -27.47 -5.58
N ASP A 378 -19.70 -28.66 -6.16
CA ASP A 378 -18.67 -29.12 -7.11
C ASP A 378 -18.75 -28.44 -8.50
N ASN A 379 -19.70 -27.52 -8.73
CA ASN A 379 -19.81 -26.80 -10.00
C ASN A 379 -18.91 -25.56 -10.09
N LEU A 380 -18.25 -25.16 -8.99
CA LEU A 380 -17.29 -24.07 -9.01
C LEU A 380 -16.04 -24.46 -9.81
N ARG A 381 -15.55 -23.51 -10.61
CA ARG A 381 -14.30 -23.64 -11.37
C ARG A 381 -13.41 -22.42 -11.11
N PRO A 382 -12.07 -22.58 -11.21
CA PRO A 382 -11.15 -21.43 -11.21
C PRO A 382 -11.59 -20.35 -12.21
N GLY A 383 -11.65 -19.10 -11.74
CA GLY A 383 -12.11 -17.96 -12.53
C GLY A 383 -13.61 -17.66 -12.44
N ASP A 384 -14.41 -18.48 -11.76
CA ASP A 384 -15.82 -18.17 -11.51
C ASP A 384 -15.97 -17.02 -10.48
N VAL A 385 -16.91 -16.11 -10.73
CA VAL A 385 -17.33 -15.06 -9.77
C VAL A 385 -18.84 -15.11 -9.63
N LEU A 386 -19.32 -15.12 -8.39
CA LEU A 386 -20.74 -15.29 -8.07
C LEU A 386 -21.37 -13.96 -7.67
N VAL A 387 -22.67 -13.81 -7.92
CA VAL A 387 -23.45 -12.67 -7.47
C VAL A 387 -24.78 -13.11 -6.84
N THR A 388 -25.16 -12.45 -5.74
CA THR A 388 -26.40 -12.71 -5.01
C THR A 388 -26.89 -11.47 -4.25
N ASN A 389 -28.20 -11.34 -4.11
CA ASN A 389 -28.85 -10.34 -3.24
C ASN A 389 -30.14 -10.86 -2.59
N HIS A 390 -30.55 -12.09 -2.89
CA HIS A 390 -31.82 -12.65 -2.41
C HIS A 390 -31.75 -12.90 -0.89
N PRO A 391 -32.82 -12.59 -0.11
CA PRO A 391 -32.83 -12.79 1.34
C PRO A 391 -32.53 -14.23 1.80
N GLN A 392 -33.12 -15.22 1.10
CA GLN A 392 -32.82 -16.66 1.31
C GLN A 392 -31.35 -17.06 1.03
N ALA A 393 -30.56 -16.20 0.39
CA ALA A 393 -29.16 -16.44 0.04
C ALA A 393 -28.23 -15.40 0.70
N GLY A 394 -28.60 -14.89 1.88
CA GLY A 394 -27.76 -13.99 2.68
C GLY A 394 -27.84 -12.50 2.31
N GLY A 395 -28.80 -12.09 1.48
CA GLY A 395 -29.10 -10.68 1.24
C GLY A 395 -29.76 -10.00 2.45
N SER A 396 -29.33 -8.77 2.78
CA SER A 396 -29.92 -7.90 3.81
C SER A 396 -31.21 -7.25 3.31
N HIS A 397 -31.13 -6.66 2.12
CA HIS A 397 -32.24 -6.22 1.28
C HIS A 397 -31.78 -6.27 -0.19
N LEU A 398 -32.71 -6.23 -1.15
CA LEU A 398 -32.36 -6.47 -2.56
C LEU A 398 -31.34 -5.47 -3.13
N PRO A 399 -31.36 -4.18 -2.78
CA PRO A 399 -30.32 -3.24 -3.25
C PRO A 399 -28.88 -3.60 -2.89
N ASP A 400 -28.67 -4.42 -1.84
CA ASP A 400 -27.35 -4.88 -1.43
C ASP A 400 -26.93 -6.09 -2.25
N ILE A 401 -26.15 -5.84 -3.29
CA ILE A 401 -25.64 -6.90 -4.17
C ILE A 401 -24.28 -7.35 -3.65
N THR A 402 -24.15 -8.66 -3.41
CA THR A 402 -22.90 -9.30 -2.97
C THR A 402 -22.26 -10.03 -4.13
N VAL A 403 -21.03 -9.65 -4.47
CA VAL A 403 -20.16 -10.35 -5.41
C VAL A 403 -19.15 -11.16 -4.60
N ILE A 404 -18.98 -12.44 -4.94
CA ILE A 404 -18.14 -13.40 -4.21
C ILE A 404 -17.17 -14.05 -5.19
N THR A 405 -15.88 -13.95 -4.89
CA THR A 405 -14.79 -14.52 -5.69
C THR A 405 -14.09 -15.61 -4.89
N PRO A 406 -14.13 -16.88 -5.33
CA PRO A 406 -13.35 -17.96 -4.74
C PRO A 406 -11.87 -17.82 -5.09
N CYS A 407 -10.99 -18.00 -4.09
CA CYS A 407 -9.55 -18.06 -4.26
C CYS A 407 -9.08 -19.52 -4.17
N TRP A 408 -8.25 -19.96 -5.13
CA TRP A 408 -8.00 -21.37 -5.39
C TRP A 408 -6.59 -21.81 -4.98
N GLN A 409 -6.47 -23.04 -4.48
CA GLN A 409 -5.22 -23.77 -4.30
C GLN A 409 -5.46 -25.24 -4.63
N ASP A 410 -4.58 -25.86 -5.44
CA ASP A 410 -4.66 -27.29 -5.81
C ASP A 410 -6.04 -27.74 -6.33
N GLY A 411 -6.73 -26.86 -7.06
CA GLY A 411 -8.03 -27.14 -7.67
C GLY A 411 -9.22 -27.09 -6.72
N GLN A 412 -9.06 -26.60 -5.48
CA GLN A 412 -10.13 -26.36 -4.52
C GLN A 412 -10.17 -24.90 -4.05
N PRO A 413 -11.35 -24.35 -3.70
CA PRO A 413 -11.43 -23.06 -3.04
C PRO A 413 -10.76 -23.12 -1.66
N LEU A 414 -9.67 -22.37 -1.49
CA LEU A 414 -8.96 -22.24 -0.21
C LEU A 414 -9.68 -21.25 0.72
N PHE A 415 -10.15 -20.14 0.17
CA PHE A 415 -10.86 -19.09 0.88
C PHE A 415 -11.71 -18.28 -0.12
N TYR A 416 -12.57 -17.40 0.37
CA TYR A 416 -13.39 -16.53 -0.45
C TYR A 416 -13.16 -15.07 -0.09
N VAL A 417 -13.25 -14.19 -1.09
CA VAL A 417 -13.38 -12.75 -0.87
C VAL A 417 -14.75 -12.31 -1.35
N ALA A 418 -15.36 -11.35 -0.65
CA ALA A 418 -16.65 -10.82 -1.07
C ALA A 418 -16.72 -9.30 -0.91
N SER A 419 -17.42 -8.69 -1.85
CA SER A 419 -17.73 -7.26 -1.87
C SER A 419 -19.24 -7.09 -1.95
N ARG A 420 -19.84 -6.39 -0.99
CA ARG A 420 -21.24 -6.01 -0.98
C ARG A 420 -21.35 -4.52 -1.19
N GLY A 421 -22.23 -4.07 -2.08
CA GLY A 421 -22.47 -2.64 -2.31
C GLY A 421 -23.94 -2.33 -2.57
N HIS A 422 -24.39 -1.20 -2.04
CA HIS A 422 -25.75 -0.72 -2.21
C HIS A 422 -25.94 -0.05 -3.58
N HIS A 423 -26.95 -0.52 -4.31
CA HIS A 423 -27.35 0.04 -5.61
C HIS A 423 -28.60 0.88 -5.47
N ALA A 424 -28.52 2.15 -5.90
CA ALA A 424 -29.64 3.09 -5.79
C ALA A 424 -30.87 2.69 -6.62
N ASP A 425 -30.67 1.84 -7.64
CA ASP A 425 -31.73 1.30 -8.47
C ASP A 425 -31.35 -0.10 -8.94
N ILE A 426 -32.31 -1.03 -8.85
CA ILE A 426 -32.20 -2.42 -9.28
C ILE A 426 -33.43 -2.87 -10.08
N GLY A 427 -34.20 -1.92 -10.62
CA GLY A 427 -35.36 -2.17 -11.48
C GLY A 427 -36.66 -2.50 -10.74
N GLY A 428 -36.88 -1.96 -9.53
CA GLY A 428 -38.14 -2.10 -8.80
C GLY A 428 -39.28 -1.24 -9.38
N ILE A 429 -40.49 -1.36 -8.80
CA ILE A 429 -41.68 -0.63 -9.26
C ILE A 429 -41.59 0.90 -9.08
N THR A 430 -40.68 1.37 -8.24
CA THR A 430 -40.35 2.79 -8.07
C THR A 430 -38.84 2.99 -8.01
N PRO A 431 -38.30 4.07 -8.59
CA PRO A 431 -36.89 4.42 -8.43
C PRO A 431 -36.50 4.65 -6.96
N GLY A 432 -35.23 4.46 -6.63
CA GLY A 432 -34.68 4.82 -5.31
C GLY A 432 -34.54 3.67 -4.31
N SER A 433 -34.20 2.46 -4.78
CA SER A 433 -33.79 1.25 -4.02
C SER A 433 -34.88 0.53 -3.22
N MET A 434 -35.79 1.23 -2.54
CA MET A 434 -36.72 0.62 -1.57
C MET A 434 -38.15 1.15 -1.80
N PRO A 435 -38.97 0.46 -2.62
CA PRO A 435 -40.36 0.86 -2.84
C PRO A 435 -41.19 0.65 -1.56
N PRO A 436 -41.77 1.70 -0.94
CA PRO A 436 -42.48 1.56 0.33
C PRO A 436 -43.82 0.81 0.24
N PHE A 437 -44.31 0.57 -0.99
CA PHE A 437 -45.59 -0.07 -1.26
C PHE A 437 -45.47 -1.46 -1.88
N SER A 438 -44.25 -2.02 -1.96
CA SER A 438 -44.06 -3.40 -2.38
C SER A 438 -44.79 -4.37 -1.47
N ARG A 439 -45.42 -5.37 -2.07
CA ARG A 439 -46.10 -6.49 -1.42
C ARG A 439 -45.39 -7.82 -1.68
N THR A 440 -44.57 -7.87 -2.74
CA THR A 440 -43.82 -9.06 -3.16
C THR A 440 -42.39 -8.68 -3.56
N LEU A 441 -41.44 -9.62 -3.44
CA LEU A 441 -40.04 -9.38 -3.85
C LEU A 441 -39.89 -9.04 -5.34
N ALA A 442 -40.80 -9.53 -6.19
CA ALA A 442 -40.79 -9.24 -7.62
C ALA A 442 -41.05 -7.74 -7.92
N GLU A 443 -41.68 -7.01 -6.99
CA GLU A 443 -41.91 -5.58 -7.11
C GLU A 443 -40.68 -4.75 -6.68
N GLU A 444 -39.71 -5.37 -5.99
CA GLU A 444 -38.51 -4.71 -5.48
C GLU A 444 -37.32 -4.77 -6.43
N GLY A 445 -37.47 -5.40 -7.61
CA GLY A 445 -36.48 -5.43 -8.69
C GLY A 445 -35.70 -6.75 -8.78
N ALA A 446 -34.44 -6.67 -9.17
CA ALA A 446 -33.59 -7.84 -9.38
C ALA A 446 -33.46 -8.67 -8.09
N CYS A 447 -33.76 -9.96 -8.17
CA CYS A 447 -33.78 -10.88 -7.04
C CYS A 447 -33.01 -12.17 -7.38
N LEU A 448 -31.71 -12.17 -7.09
CA LEU A 448 -30.72 -13.14 -7.52
C LEU A 448 -30.36 -14.07 -6.35
N LYS A 449 -30.75 -15.34 -6.45
CA LYS A 449 -30.35 -16.37 -5.47
C LYS A 449 -28.89 -16.78 -5.64
N SER A 450 -28.50 -17.09 -6.86
CA SER A 450 -27.13 -17.42 -7.26
C SER A 450 -27.03 -17.22 -8.77
N PHE A 451 -25.99 -16.53 -9.22
CA PHE A 451 -25.66 -16.34 -10.63
C PHE A 451 -24.14 -16.27 -10.77
N LYS A 452 -23.57 -16.88 -11.80
CA LYS A 452 -22.16 -16.71 -12.16
C LYS A 452 -22.03 -15.43 -12.97
N LEU A 453 -21.60 -14.36 -12.32
CA LEU A 453 -21.32 -13.08 -12.96
C LEU A 453 -20.10 -13.17 -13.88
N VAL A 454 -19.16 -14.04 -13.53
CA VAL A 454 -18.05 -14.45 -14.40
C VAL A 454 -18.03 -15.97 -14.40
N GLU A 455 -17.96 -16.59 -15.58
CA GLU A 455 -17.82 -18.03 -15.72
C GLU A 455 -16.52 -18.35 -16.46
N ASN A 456 -15.65 -19.14 -15.83
CA ASN A 456 -14.32 -19.48 -16.35
C ASN A 456 -13.49 -18.25 -16.79
N GLY A 457 -13.58 -17.15 -16.04
CA GLY A 457 -12.85 -15.90 -16.32
C GLY A 457 -13.47 -15.00 -17.40
N ILE A 458 -14.67 -15.31 -17.89
CA ILE A 458 -15.39 -14.50 -18.89
C ILE A 458 -16.62 -13.85 -18.22
N PHE A 459 -16.68 -12.51 -18.25
CA PHE A 459 -17.78 -11.70 -17.71
C PHE A 459 -19.02 -11.71 -18.63
#